data_AF-A0A2V7HXM1-F1
#
_entry.id   AF-A0A2V7HXM1-F1
#
_cell.length_a   1.000
_cell.length_b   1.000
_cell.length_c   1.000
_cell.angle_alpha   90.00
_cell.angle_beta   90.00
_cell.angle_gamma   90.00
#
_symmetry.space_group_name_H-M   'P 1'
#
loop_
_entity.id
_entity.type
_entity.pdbx_description
1 polymer ?
#
loop_
_entity_poly.entity_id
_entity_poly.type
_entity_poly.pdbx_seq_one_letter_code
_entity_poly.pdbx_strand_id
1 'polypeptide(L)'
;MKEIPYWIQRADFSATDYDPVEATDAVRAFATHDWRRELDLYSELERAGAECCPPGIGFVDPSGDILHICPSENGHALVHYHFTARRKFLGLIPVARSLVETRRDVHRSVVSELISLFFQGQHDWMLAKLGAP
;
A
#
# COMPACT_ATOMS: atom_id res chain seq x y z
N MET A 1 -11.85 5.12 16.03
CA MET A 1 -10.38 5.19 15.85
C MET A 1 -10.13 6.01 14.59
N LYS A 2 -8.95 5.97 13.97
CA LYS A 2 -8.75 6.65 12.68
C LYS A 2 -9.38 5.80 11.58
N GLU A 3 -10.23 6.40 10.76
CA GLU A 3 -10.81 5.79 9.57
C GLU A 3 -10.13 6.32 8.32
N ILE A 4 -9.79 5.43 7.39
CA ILE A 4 -9.05 5.79 6.17
C ILE A 4 -9.77 5.18 4.96
N PRO A 5 -10.07 5.97 3.91
CA PRO A 5 -10.61 5.46 2.66
C PRO A 5 -9.59 4.55 1.97
N TYR A 6 -10.11 3.59 1.21
CA TYR A 6 -9.27 2.65 0.48
C TYR A 6 -9.85 2.36 -0.90
N TRP A 7 -8.99 1.89 -1.79
CA TRP A 7 -9.38 1.42 -3.11
C TRP A 7 -8.76 0.06 -3.39
N ILE A 8 -9.41 -0.70 -4.26
CA ILE A 8 -8.83 -1.92 -4.84
C ILE A 8 -8.58 -1.66 -6.32
N GLN A 9 -7.33 -1.79 -6.72
CA GLN A 9 -6.88 -1.79 -8.11
C GLN A 9 -6.93 -3.22 -8.64
N ARG A 10 -7.61 -3.40 -9.77
CA ARG A 10 -7.72 -4.67 -10.49
C ARG A 10 -6.66 -4.77 -11.58
N ALA A 11 -6.44 -5.97 -12.07
CA ALA A 11 -5.39 -6.23 -13.06
C ALA A 11 -5.58 -5.49 -14.40
N ASP A 12 -6.83 -5.15 -14.73
CA ASP A 12 -7.27 -4.48 -15.96
C ASP A 12 -7.28 -2.94 -15.87
N PHE A 13 -6.54 -2.37 -14.91
CA PHE A 13 -6.53 -0.94 -14.55
C PHE A 13 -7.82 -0.38 -13.97
N SER A 14 -8.90 -1.16 -13.91
CA SER A 14 -10.09 -0.71 -13.20
C SER A 14 -9.79 -0.62 -11.70
N ALA A 15 -10.41 0.34 -11.04
CA ALA A 15 -10.31 0.51 -9.60
C ALA A 15 -11.71 0.70 -9.01
N THR A 16 -11.87 0.28 -7.75
CA THR A 16 -13.08 0.52 -6.98
C THR A 16 -12.70 1.20 -5.68
N ASP A 17 -13.27 2.38 -5.46
CA ASP A 17 -13.16 3.11 -4.21
C ASP A 17 -14.18 2.60 -3.19
N TYR A 18 -13.79 2.58 -1.92
CA TYR A 18 -14.61 2.13 -0.81
C TYR A 18 -14.65 3.17 0.31
N ASP A 19 -15.67 3.06 1.16
CA ASP A 19 -15.83 3.93 2.32
C ASP A 19 -14.65 3.81 3.29
N PRO A 20 -14.37 4.87 4.08
CA PRO A 20 -13.40 4.81 5.15
C PRO A 20 -13.66 3.67 6.13
N VAL A 21 -12.60 2.95 6.49
CA VAL A 21 -12.65 1.82 7.43
C VAL A 21 -11.65 2.02 8.56
N GLU A 22 -11.79 1.28 9.66
CA GLU A 22 -10.76 1.20 10.69
C GLU A 22 -9.69 0.15 10.35
N ALA A 23 -8.56 0.17 11.07
CA ALA A 23 -7.40 -0.69 10.78
C ALA A 23 -7.74 -2.18 10.74
N THR A 24 -8.61 -2.65 11.63
CA THR A 24 -9.05 -4.06 11.68
C THR A 24 -9.80 -4.48 10.42
N ASP A 25 -10.63 -3.58 9.89
CA ASP A 25 -11.42 -3.84 8.69
C ASP A 25 -10.60 -3.63 7.42
N ALA A 26 -9.60 -2.74 7.44
CA ALA A 26 -8.59 -2.65 6.39
C ALA A 26 -7.77 -3.95 6.25
N VAL A 27 -7.29 -4.49 7.38
CA VAL A 27 -6.59 -5.79 7.39
C VAL A 27 -7.52 -6.91 6.92
N ARG A 28 -8.80 -6.88 7.33
CA ARG A 28 -9.81 -7.83 6.87
C ARG A 28 -10.04 -7.73 5.37
N ALA A 29 -10.23 -6.53 4.83
CA ALA A 29 -10.44 -6.28 3.41
C ALA A 29 -9.28 -6.86 2.58
N PHE A 30 -8.04 -6.59 2.99
CA PHE A 30 -6.87 -7.20 2.37
C PHE A 30 -6.86 -8.73 2.55
N ALA A 31 -7.28 -9.26 3.70
CA ALA A 31 -7.22 -10.69 3.94
C ALA A 31 -8.26 -11.51 3.17
N THR A 32 -9.45 -10.95 2.95
CA THR A 32 -10.61 -11.65 2.39
C THR A 32 -10.87 -11.37 0.92
N HIS A 33 -10.22 -10.35 0.33
CA HIS A 33 -10.32 -10.12 -1.11
C HIS A 33 -9.72 -11.29 -1.88
N ASP A 34 -10.35 -11.67 -3.00
CA ASP A 34 -9.92 -12.78 -3.86
C ASP A 34 -8.75 -12.37 -4.75
N TRP A 35 -7.59 -12.19 -4.14
CA TRP A 35 -6.36 -11.86 -4.85
C TRP A 35 -5.95 -12.95 -5.83
N ARG A 36 -6.36 -14.20 -5.62
CA ARG A 36 -5.99 -15.28 -6.53
C ARG A 36 -6.64 -15.05 -7.90
N ARG A 37 -7.93 -14.72 -7.91
CA ARG A 37 -8.63 -14.38 -9.15
C ARG A 37 -8.00 -13.20 -9.88
N GLU A 38 -7.62 -12.15 -9.15
CA GLU A 38 -6.98 -10.97 -9.76
C GLU A 38 -5.57 -11.29 -10.29
N LEU A 39 -4.80 -12.14 -9.60
CA LEU A 39 -3.49 -12.61 -10.07
C LEU A 39 -3.59 -13.53 -11.29
N ASP A 40 -4.61 -14.37 -11.36
CA ASP A 40 -4.89 -15.21 -12.53
C ASP A 40 -5.24 -14.32 -13.75
N LEU A 41 -6.09 -13.31 -13.57
CA LEU A 41 -6.39 -12.32 -14.60
C LEU A 41 -5.14 -11.53 -15.04
N TYR A 42 -4.32 -11.10 -14.08
CA TYR A 42 -3.06 -10.41 -14.37
C TYR A 42 -2.15 -11.27 -15.25
N SER A 43 -1.99 -12.55 -14.90
CA SER A 43 -1.18 -13.51 -15.67
C SER A 43 -1.75 -13.78 -17.07
N GLU A 44 -3.07 -13.77 -17.24
CA GLU A 44 -3.73 -13.88 -18.55
C GLU A 44 -3.45 -12.66 -19.43
N LEU A 45 -3.61 -11.45 -18.87
CA LEU A 45 -3.37 -10.20 -19.59
C LEU A 45 -1.89 -10.05 -19.97
N GLU A 46 -0.96 -10.37 -19.08
CA GLU A 46 0.49 -10.36 -19.38
C GLU A 46 0.82 -11.31 -20.53
N ARG A 47 0.30 -12.54 -20.52
CA ARG A 47 0.52 -13.52 -21.60
C ARG A 47 -0.08 -13.10 -22.94
N ALA A 48 -1.19 -12.37 -22.90
CA ALA A 48 -1.84 -11.82 -24.09
C ALA A 48 -1.12 -10.55 -24.62
N GLY A 49 -0.13 -10.01 -23.90
CA GLY A 49 0.51 -8.74 -24.22
C GLY A 49 -0.45 -7.55 -24.10
N ALA A 50 -1.53 -7.70 -23.32
CA ALA A 50 -2.49 -6.64 -23.06
C ALA A 50 -1.94 -5.68 -22.00
N GLU A 51 -2.44 -4.44 -22.02
CA GLU A 51 -2.17 -3.49 -20.95
C GLU A 51 -2.72 -4.05 -19.62
N CYS A 52 -1.86 -4.16 -18.62
CA CYS A 52 -2.22 -4.59 -17.27
C CYS A 52 -1.34 -3.94 -16.21
N CYS A 53 -1.79 -4.01 -14.96
CA CYS A 53 -1.02 -3.58 -13.80
C CYS A 53 -1.15 -4.61 -12.66
N PRO A 54 -0.16 -4.71 -11.76
CA PRO A 54 -0.28 -5.58 -10.61
C PRO A 54 -1.52 -5.21 -9.78
N PRO A 55 -2.42 -6.16 -9.47
CA PRO A 55 -3.57 -5.88 -8.63
C PRO A 55 -3.12 -5.52 -7.21
N GLY A 56 -3.89 -4.70 -6.52
CA GLY A 56 -3.49 -4.22 -5.19
C GLY A 56 -4.58 -3.52 -4.42
N ILE A 57 -4.33 -3.31 -3.13
CA ILE A 57 -5.13 -2.48 -2.24
C ILE A 57 -4.34 -1.25 -1.84
N GLY A 58 -4.99 -0.09 -1.86
CA GLY A 58 -4.38 1.17 -1.45
C GLY A 58 -5.19 1.89 -0.39
N PHE A 59 -4.49 2.60 0.49
CA PHE A 59 -5.05 3.42 1.56
C PHE A 59 -4.53 4.85 1.44
N VAL A 60 -5.42 5.85 1.47
CA VAL A 60 -5.04 7.27 1.36
C VAL A 60 -5.32 7.99 2.67
N ASP A 61 -4.26 8.41 3.34
CA ASP A 61 -4.39 9.20 4.54
C ASP A 61 -4.85 10.64 4.24
N PRO A 62 -5.68 11.28 5.08
CA PRO A 62 -6.01 12.70 4.93
C PRO A 62 -4.79 13.63 4.94
N SER A 63 -3.66 13.21 5.51
CA SER A 63 -2.39 13.97 5.44
C SER A 63 -1.67 13.85 4.09
N GLY A 64 -2.14 12.99 3.18
CA GLY A 64 -1.58 12.77 1.85
C GLY A 64 -0.60 11.60 1.75
N ASP A 65 -0.32 10.90 2.86
CA ASP A 65 0.44 9.65 2.85
C ASP A 65 -0.38 8.52 2.21
N ILE A 66 0.29 7.62 1.49
CA ILE A 66 -0.36 6.52 0.76
C ILE A 66 0.35 5.21 1.05
N LEU A 67 -0.39 4.18 1.44
CA LEU A 67 0.10 2.80 1.49
C LEU A 67 -0.58 2.00 0.38
N HIS A 68 0.19 1.50 -0.58
CA HIS A 68 -0.29 0.64 -1.66
C HIS A 68 0.41 -0.72 -1.61
N ILE A 69 -0.38 -1.79 -1.59
CA ILE A 69 0.07 -3.17 -1.42
C ILE A 69 -0.42 -3.99 -2.61
N CYS A 70 0.49 -4.48 -3.42
CA CYS A 70 0.21 -5.40 -4.52
C CYS A 70 0.62 -6.83 -4.09
N PRO A 71 -0.33 -7.70 -3.71
CA PRO A 71 0.00 -9.08 -3.38
C PRO A 71 0.58 -9.81 -4.59
N SER A 72 1.48 -10.76 -4.32
CA SER A 72 2.06 -11.65 -5.32
C SER A 72 1.72 -13.11 -4.99
N GLU A 73 2.18 -14.02 -5.85
CA GLU A 73 2.15 -15.44 -5.51
C GLU A 73 2.95 -15.74 -4.23
N ASN A 74 2.65 -16.89 -3.61
CA ASN A 74 3.33 -17.42 -2.42
C ASN A 74 3.22 -16.59 -1.14
N GLY A 75 2.24 -15.69 -1.04
CA GLY A 75 1.96 -14.95 0.19
C GLY A 75 2.95 -13.81 0.47
N HIS A 76 3.61 -13.31 -0.57
CA HIS A 76 4.40 -12.09 -0.52
C HIS A 76 3.64 -10.92 -1.17
N ALA A 77 4.17 -9.71 -1.05
CA ALA A 77 3.63 -8.52 -1.66
C ALA A 77 4.73 -7.54 -2.06
N LEU A 78 4.46 -6.77 -3.10
CA LEU A 78 5.09 -5.49 -3.38
C LEU A 78 4.37 -4.41 -2.58
N VAL A 79 5.12 -3.59 -1.85
CA VAL A 79 4.58 -2.51 -1.04
C VAL A 79 5.20 -1.19 -1.47
N HIS A 80 4.35 -0.19 -1.69
CA HIS A 80 4.72 1.20 -1.90
C HIS A 80 4.17 2.04 -0.75
N TYR A 81 5.05 2.76 -0.07
CA TYR A 81 4.68 3.73 0.95
C TYR A 81 5.11 5.12 0.52
N HIS A 82 4.14 5.95 0.17
CA HIS A 82 4.33 7.35 -0.19
C HIS A 82 4.13 8.19 1.06
N PHE A 83 5.08 9.08 1.36
CA PHE A 83 4.99 9.93 2.53
C PHE A 83 5.68 11.27 2.31
N THR A 84 5.31 12.24 3.15
CA THR A 84 5.95 13.55 3.16
C THR A 84 7.08 13.61 4.18
N ALA A 85 8.33 13.57 3.70
CA ALA A 85 9.49 13.79 4.55
C ALA A 85 9.70 15.28 4.80
N ARG A 86 9.68 15.70 6.07
CA ARG A 86 10.05 17.06 6.47
C ARG A 86 11.55 17.12 6.75
N ARG A 87 12.29 17.90 5.96
CA ARG A 87 13.69 18.24 6.23
C ARG A 87 13.82 19.71 6.62
N LYS A 88 14.76 20.02 7.51
CA LYS A 88 15.15 21.40 7.79
C LYS A 88 16.29 21.78 6.85
N PHE A 89 16.05 22.70 5.91
CA PHE A 89 17.12 23.33 5.14
C PHE A 89 17.66 24.51 5.95
N LEU A 90 18.98 24.52 6.23
CA LEU A 90 19.66 25.53 7.05
C LEU A 90 19.02 25.78 8.44
N GLY A 91 18.47 24.74 9.06
CA GLY A 91 17.95 24.79 10.44
C GLY A 91 16.62 25.53 10.65
N LEU A 92 16.16 26.34 9.69
CA LEU A 92 15.01 27.24 9.85
C LEU A 92 13.93 27.10 8.78
N ILE A 93 14.24 26.58 7.59
CA ILE A 93 13.26 26.47 6.49
C ILE A 93 12.76 25.03 6.42
N PRO A 94 11.49 24.74 6.79
CA PRO A 94 10.91 23.43 6.59
C PRO A 94 10.69 23.19 5.09
N VAL A 95 11.43 22.22 4.54
CA VAL A 95 11.24 21.72 3.18
C VAL A 95 10.54 20.36 3.30
N ALA A 96 9.33 20.28 2.73
CA ALA A 96 8.61 19.03 2.58
C ALA A 96 8.95 18.42 1.22
N ARG A 97 9.34 17.13 1.19
CA ARG A 97 9.55 16.38 -0.05
C ARG A 97 8.71 15.11 0.01
N SER A 98 7.91 14.86 -1.04
CA SER A 98 7.25 13.58 -1.23
C SER A 98 8.31 12.52 -1.59
N LEU A 99 8.32 11.43 -0.82
CA LEU A 99 9.17 10.27 -1.02
C LEU A 99 8.30 9.02 -1.19
N VAL A 100 8.87 8.00 -1.82
CA VAL A 100 8.24 6.69 -1.98
C VAL A 100 9.25 5.63 -1.56
N GLU A 101 8.93 4.88 -0.51
CA GLU A 101 9.65 3.65 -0.21
C GLU A 101 8.94 2.49 -0.89
N THR A 102 9.69 1.77 -1.73
CA THR A 102 9.19 0.58 -2.43
C THR A 102 9.95 -0.64 -1.92
N ARG A 103 9.22 -1.69 -1.53
CA ARG A 103 9.80 -2.97 -1.10
C ARG A 103 9.10 -4.13 -1.77
N ARG A 104 9.91 -5.07 -2.27
CA ARG A 104 9.46 -6.33 -2.85
C ARG A 104 9.53 -7.43 -1.79
N ASP A 105 8.87 -8.54 -2.06
CA ASP A 105 8.94 -9.77 -1.27
C ASP A 105 8.53 -9.62 0.20
N VAL A 106 7.64 -8.66 0.50
CA VAL A 106 7.13 -8.42 1.85
C VAL A 106 6.16 -9.53 2.24
N HIS A 107 6.51 -10.33 3.25
CA HIS A 107 5.66 -11.44 3.70
C HIS A 107 4.30 -10.95 4.22
N ARG A 108 3.23 -11.70 3.96
CA ARG A 108 1.84 -11.33 4.33
C ARG A 108 1.65 -10.94 5.80
N SER A 109 2.37 -11.58 6.72
CA SER A 109 2.31 -11.22 8.15
C SER A 109 2.82 -9.81 8.43
N VAL A 110 3.86 -9.36 7.69
CA VAL A 110 4.41 -8.00 7.77
C VAL A 110 3.44 -7.01 7.14
N VAL A 111 2.74 -7.39 6.06
CA VAL A 111 1.73 -6.53 5.43
C VAL A 111 0.62 -6.14 6.42
N SER A 112 0.07 -7.08 7.19
CA SER A 112 -0.96 -6.77 8.19
C SER A 112 -0.46 -5.81 9.27
N GLU A 113 0.81 -5.94 9.66
CA GLU A 113 1.47 -5.02 10.59
C GLU A 113 1.64 -3.63 9.97
N LEU A 114 2.07 -3.54 8.70
CA LEU A 114 2.21 -2.27 7.98
C LEU A 114 0.88 -1.53 7.84
N ILE A 115 -0.22 -2.23 7.53
CA ILE A 115 -1.56 -1.62 7.51
C ILE A 115 -1.86 -1.02 8.89
N SER A 116 -1.61 -1.77 9.97
CA SER A 116 -1.86 -1.29 11.33
C SER A 116 -1.02 -0.06 11.69
N LEU A 117 0.27 -0.08 11.35
CA LEU A 117 1.19 1.03 11.60
C LEU A 117 0.81 2.29 10.80
N PHE A 118 0.38 2.13 9.54
CA PHE A 118 -0.09 3.24 8.71
C PHE A 118 -1.32 3.93 9.33
N PHE A 119 -2.30 3.14 9.79
CA PHE A 119 -3.50 3.66 10.44
C PHE A 119 -3.20 4.35 11.77
N GLN A 120 -2.12 3.95 12.45
CA GLN A 120 -1.66 4.59 13.68
C GLN A 120 -0.75 5.82 13.43
N GLY A 121 -0.41 6.13 12.18
CA GLY A 121 0.51 7.20 11.84
C GLY A 121 1.95 6.95 12.31
N GLN A 122 2.32 5.68 12.50
CA GLN A 122 3.63 5.26 13.03
C GLN A 122 4.69 5.25 11.92
N HIS A 123 4.97 6.42 11.36
CA HIS A 123 5.85 6.61 10.20
C HIS A 123 7.24 5.97 10.37
N ASP A 124 7.91 6.24 11.48
CA ASP A 124 9.27 5.73 11.73
C ASP A 124 9.28 4.19 11.81
N TRP A 125 8.22 3.59 12.36
CA TRP A 125 8.06 2.14 12.42
C TRP A 125 7.75 1.53 11.06
N MET A 126 6.97 2.22 10.21
CA MET A 126 6.76 1.83 8.81
C MET A 126 8.09 1.75 8.08
N LEU A 127 8.92 2.79 8.19
CA LEU A 127 10.24 2.84 7.56
C LEU A 127 11.17 1.73 8.08
N ALA A 128 11.23 1.54 9.40
CA ALA A 128 12.03 0.49 10.00
C ALA A 128 11.60 -0.92 9.54
N LYS A 129 10.29 -1.19 9.45
CA LYS A 129 9.75 -2.48 8.97
C LYS A 129 10.01 -2.71 7.49
N LEU A 130 9.99 -1.65 6.70
CA LEU A 130 10.37 -1.70 5.30
C LEU A 130 11.89 -1.78 5.12
N GLY A 131 12.70 -1.65 6.18
CA GLY A 131 14.16 -1.60 6.05
C GLY A 131 14.63 -0.38 5.26
N ALA A 132 13.97 0.77 5.44
CA ALA A 132 14.47 2.05 4.95
C ALA A 132 15.60 2.55 5.87
N PRO A 133 16.64 3.19 5.30
CA PRO A 133 17.80 3.67 6.05
C PRO A 133 17.49 4.86 6.98
#